data_AF-A0AAN8VXL2-F1
#
_entry.id   AF-A0AAN8VXL2-F1
#
_cell.length_a   1.000
_cell.length_b   1.000
_cell.length_c   1.000
_cell.angle_alpha   90.00
_cell.angle_beta   90.00
_cell.angle_gamma   90.00
#
_symmetry.space_group_name_H-M   'P 1'
#
loop_
_entity.id
_entity.type
_entity.pdbx_description
1 polymer ?
#
loop_
_entity_poly.entity_id
_entity_poly.type
_entity_poly.pdbx_seq_one_letter_code
_entity_poly.pdbx_strand_id
1 'polypeptide(L)'
;NQDQHLKEKTATLEKKLEIIEVSRRKLLGEGLETSSIDEMQQIERQLERSLSNIRSRKNQFFKEHIEKLKEKCRAENAPTPGRDEEPLADTQTSEEVETELFIGWPERRTQCKRR
;
A
#
# COMPACT_ATOMS: atom_id res chain seq x y z
N ASN A 1 -3.65 -13.95 -53.37
CA ASN A 1 -3.72 -14.79 -52.15
C ASN A 1 -3.06 -14.19 -50.90
N GLN A 2 -2.63 -12.91 -50.91
CA GLN A 2 -2.09 -12.23 -49.72
C GLN A 2 -3.20 -11.69 -48.79
N ASP A 3 -4.28 -11.17 -49.38
CA ASP A 3 -5.43 -10.63 -48.64
C ASP A 3 -6.11 -11.67 -47.77
N GLN A 4 -6.21 -12.92 -48.24
CA GLN A 4 -6.83 -14.00 -47.47
C GLN A 4 -6.01 -14.34 -46.21
N HIS A 5 -4.68 -14.39 -46.33
CA HIS A 5 -3.78 -14.63 -45.21
C HIS A 5 -3.76 -13.46 -44.20
N LEU A 6 -3.88 -12.21 -44.67
CA LEU A 6 -4.04 -11.06 -43.78
C LEU A 6 -5.38 -11.10 -43.04
N LYS A 7 -6.48 -11.43 -43.72
CA LYS A 7 -7.80 -11.60 -43.09
C LYS A 7 -7.78 -12.67 -42.01
N GLU A 8 -7.14 -13.80 -42.28
CA GLU A 8 -7.00 -14.89 -41.30
C GLU A 8 -6.18 -14.44 -40.08
N LYS A 9 -5.04 -13.78 -40.30
CA LYS A 9 -4.23 -13.21 -39.21
C LYS A 9 -5.05 -12.23 -38.37
N THR A 10 -5.79 -11.31 -38.99
CA THR A 10 -6.64 -10.36 -38.27
C THR A 10 -7.69 -11.09 -37.43
N ALA A 11 -8.40 -12.06 -38.02
CA ALA A 11 -9.39 -12.85 -37.29
C ALA A 11 -8.78 -13.62 -36.10
N THR A 12 -7.54 -14.11 -36.23
CA THR A 12 -6.87 -14.77 -35.09
C THR A 12 -6.52 -13.80 -33.96
N LEU A 13 -6.15 -12.56 -34.29
CA LEU A 13 -5.85 -11.53 -33.29
C LEU A 13 -7.11 -11.05 -32.59
N GLU A 14 -8.21 -10.85 -33.33
CA GLU A 14 -9.51 -10.48 -32.78
C GLU A 14 -10.00 -11.51 -31.76
N LYS A 15 -9.93 -12.81 -32.10
CA LYS A 15 -10.29 -13.90 -31.16
C LYS A 15 -9.42 -13.90 -29.91
N LYS A 16 -8.12 -13.64 -30.03
CA LYS A 16 -7.22 -13.55 -28.87
C LYS A 16 -7.59 -12.38 -27.97
N LEU A 17 -7.91 -11.24 -28.57
CA LEU A 17 -8.34 -10.04 -27.86
C LEU A 17 -9.64 -10.31 -27.09
N GLU A 18 -10.63 -10.93 -27.74
CA GLU A 18 -11.89 -11.32 -27.11
C GLU A 18 -11.67 -12.23 -25.88
N ILE A 19 -10.82 -13.26 -26.01
CA ILE A 19 -10.50 -14.16 -24.89
C ILE A 19 -9.87 -13.39 -23.72
N ILE A 20 -8.94 -12.47 -24.01
CA ILE A 20 -8.28 -11.65 -22.98
C ILE A 20 -9.31 -10.74 -22.29
N GLU A 21 -10.20 -10.11 -23.04
CA GLU A 21 -11.23 -9.22 -22.49
C GLU A 21 -12.25 -9.98 -21.63
N VAL A 22 -12.68 -11.16 -22.06
CA VAL A 22 -13.56 -12.03 -21.26
C VAL A 22 -12.87 -12.44 -19.96
N SER A 23 -11.60 -12.86 -20.03
CA SER A 23 -10.81 -13.20 -18.85
C SER A 23 -10.65 -12.00 -17.90
N ARG A 24 -10.39 -10.81 -18.43
CA ARG A 24 -10.29 -9.57 -17.65
C ARG A 24 -11.60 -9.26 -16.92
N ARG A 25 -12.74 -9.34 -17.61
CA ARG A 25 -14.06 -9.11 -17.01
C ARG A 25 -14.34 -10.10 -15.88
N LYS A 26 -14.06 -11.39 -16.09
CA LYS A 26 -14.19 -12.41 -15.05
C LYS A 26 -13.32 -12.11 -13.83
N LEU A 27 -12.06 -11.71 -14.02
CA LEU A 27 -11.16 -11.30 -12.91
C LEU A 27 -11.66 -10.04 -12.17
N LEU A 28 -12.44 -9.19 -12.82
CA LEU A 28 -13.07 -8.02 -12.22
C LEU A 28 -14.43 -8.33 -11.56
N GLY A 29 -14.88 -9.59 -11.60
CA GLY A 29 -16.15 -10.01 -11.02
C GLY A 29 -17.36 -9.84 -11.94
N GLU A 30 -17.14 -9.54 -13.23
CA GLU A 30 -18.20 -9.33 -14.21
C GLU A 30 -18.52 -10.64 -14.96
N GLY A 31 -19.79 -10.87 -15.27
CA GLY A 31 -20.22 -11.98 -16.16
C GLY A 31 -19.97 -13.38 -15.60
N LEU A 32 -19.98 -13.53 -14.27
CA LEU A 32 -19.73 -14.80 -13.58
C LEU A 32 -20.93 -15.74 -13.53
N GLU A 33 -22.12 -15.29 -13.94
CA GLU A 33 -23.37 -16.07 -13.90
C GLU A 33 -23.28 -17.39 -14.68
N THR A 34 -22.44 -17.44 -15.72
CA THR A 34 -22.22 -18.61 -16.58
C THR A 34 -20.97 -19.40 -16.23
N SER A 35 -20.19 -18.96 -15.23
CA SER A 35 -18.96 -19.63 -14.83
C SER A 35 -19.25 -20.85 -13.96
N SER A 36 -18.49 -21.92 -14.18
CA SER A 36 -18.56 -23.11 -13.34
C SER A 36 -17.89 -22.88 -11.99
N ILE A 37 -18.15 -23.78 -11.03
CA ILE A 37 -17.52 -23.74 -9.70
C ILE A 37 -15.99 -23.85 -9.82
N ASP A 38 -15.47 -24.71 -10.70
CA ASP A 38 -14.03 -24.87 -10.88
C ASP A 38 -13.37 -23.60 -11.44
N GLU A 39 -14.03 -22.95 -12.42
CA GLU A 39 -13.57 -21.67 -12.96
C GLU A 39 -13.55 -20.60 -11.88
N MET A 40 -14.59 -20.52 -11.05
CA MET A 40 -14.69 -19.57 -9.96
C MET A 40 -13.53 -19.72 -8.97
N GLN A 41 -13.26 -20.96 -8.55
CA GLN A 41 -12.14 -21.24 -7.66
C GLN A 41 -10.78 -20.92 -8.29
N GLN A 42 -10.64 -21.08 -9.61
CA GLN A 42 -9.42 -20.69 -10.32
C GLN A 42 -9.22 -19.18 -10.29
N ILE A 43 -10.29 -18.41 -10.55
CA ILE A 43 -10.29 -16.94 -10.47
C ILE A 43 -9.89 -16.49 -9.07
N GLU A 44 -10.51 -17.06 -8.04
CA GLU A 44 -10.20 -16.77 -6.63
C GLU A 44 -8.72 -16.99 -6.32
N ARG A 45 -8.19 -18.18 -6.62
CA ARG A 45 -6.77 -18.51 -6.39
C ARG A 45 -5.83 -17.57 -7.14
N GLN A 46 -6.19 -17.15 -8.36
CA GLN A 46 -5.39 -16.21 -9.15
C GLN A 46 -5.37 -14.82 -8.53
N LEU A 47 -6.52 -14.33 -8.07
CA LEU A 47 -6.64 -13.05 -7.37
C LEU A 47 -5.87 -13.07 -6.05
N GLU A 48 -6.02 -14.12 -5.24
CA GLU A 48 -5.33 -14.25 -3.97
C GLU A 48 -3.80 -14.21 -4.14
N ARG A 49 -3.26 -15.00 -5.07
CA ARG A 49 -1.82 -15.03 -5.37
C ARG A 49 -1.31 -13.68 -5.84
N SER A 50 -2.01 -13.04 -6.76
CA SER A 50 -1.59 -11.74 -7.31
C SER A 50 -1.62 -10.64 -6.24
N LEU A 51 -2.67 -10.59 -5.41
CA LEU A 51 -2.78 -9.64 -4.30
C LEU A 51 -1.70 -9.88 -3.24
N SER A 52 -1.43 -11.14 -2.89
CA SER A 52 -0.35 -11.49 -1.97
C SER A 52 1.00 -10.98 -2.48
N ASN A 53 1.30 -11.20 -3.77
CA ASN A 53 2.52 -10.70 -4.40
C ASN A 53 2.60 -9.16 -4.40
N ILE A 54 1.50 -8.46 -4.72
CA ILE A 54 1.45 -6.99 -4.71
C ILE A 54 1.70 -6.46 -3.30
N ARG A 55 1.01 -7.01 -2.29
CA ARG A 55 1.19 -6.62 -0.88
C ARG A 55 2.61 -6.88 -0.41
N SER A 56 3.17 -8.03 -0.73
CA SER A 56 4.54 -8.40 -0.37
C SER A 56 5.55 -7.39 -0.93
N ARG A 57 5.47 -7.10 -2.24
CA ARG A 57 6.34 -6.10 -2.89
C ARG A 57 6.18 -4.71 -2.30
N LYS A 58 4.93 -4.28 -2.07
CA LYS A 58 4.63 -2.98 -1.45
C LYS A 58 5.25 -2.89 -0.06
N ASN A 59 5.09 -3.92 0.75
CA ASN A 59 5.64 -3.98 2.11
C ASN A 59 7.18 -3.98 2.10
N GLN A 60 7.80 -4.73 1.19
CA GLN A 60 9.26 -4.73 1.04
C GLN A 60 9.77 -3.32 0.69
N PHE A 61 9.19 -2.70 -0.33
CA PHE A 61 9.55 -1.34 -0.75
C PHE A 61 9.45 -0.35 0.42
N PHE A 62 8.34 -0.37 1.18
CA PHE A 62 8.19 0.54 2.32
C PHE A 62 9.16 0.23 3.46
N LYS A 63 9.48 -1.03 3.73
CA LYS A 63 10.50 -1.39 4.72
C LYS A 63 11.86 -0.79 4.36
N GLU A 64 12.29 -0.96 3.11
CA GLU A 64 13.55 -0.39 2.61
C GLU A 64 13.55 1.15 2.69
N HIS A 65 12.42 1.79 2.38
CA HIS A 65 12.28 3.24 2.52
C HIS A 65 12.35 3.72 3.96
N ILE A 66 11.67 3.03 4.88
CA ILE A 66 11.70 3.33 6.31
C ILE A 66 13.13 3.16 6.86
N GLU A 67 13.83 2.10 6.46
CA GLU A 67 15.21 1.84 6.87
C GLU A 67 16.16 2.96 6.42
N LYS A 68 16.09 3.36 5.14
CA LYS A 68 16.87 4.51 4.63
C LYS A 68 16.60 5.81 5.39
N LEU A 69 15.34 6.07 5.75
CA LEU A 69 14.98 7.26 6.53
C LEU A 69 15.52 7.18 7.97
N LYS A 70 15.47 5.99 8.59
CA LYS A 70 16.05 5.75 9.92
C LYS A 70 17.56 5.95 9.91
N GLU A 71 18.26 5.49 8.88
CA GLU A 71 19.70 5.71 8.72
C GLU A 71 20.04 7.19 8.59
N LYS A 72 19.31 7.94 7.74
CA LYS A 72 19.50 9.39 7.62
C LYS A 72 19.28 10.12 8.95
N CYS A 73 18.21 9.78 9.66
CA CYS A 73 17.92 10.35 10.97
C CYS A 73 19.03 10.02 11.99
N ARG A 74 19.58 8.79 11.98
CA ARG A 74 20.73 8.43 12.83
C ARG A 74 22.01 9.17 12.45
N ALA A 75 22.26 9.41 11.17
CA ALA A 75 23.41 10.17 10.69
C ALA A 75 23.30 11.65 11.06
N GLU A 76 22.11 12.24 10.98
CA GLU A 76 21.84 13.63 11.35
C GLU A 76 21.80 13.83 12.87
N ASN A 77 21.35 12.84 13.64
CA ASN A 77 21.38 12.85 15.11
C ASN A 77 22.64 12.17 15.70
N ALA A 78 23.72 12.05 14.91
CA ALA A 78 24.99 11.61 15.46
C ALA A 78 25.38 12.55 16.61
N PRO A 79 25.74 12.03 17.80
CA PRO A 79 26.19 12.88 18.89
C PRO A 79 27.41 13.65 18.40
N THR A 80 27.28 14.97 18.32
CA THR A 80 28.43 15.85 18.15
C THR A 80 29.35 15.61 19.34
N PRO A 81 30.60 15.14 19.15
CA PRO A 81 31.54 15.07 20.25
C PRO A 81 31.90 16.52 20.61
N GLY A 82 31.32 17.03 21.70
CA GLY A 82 31.59 18.39 22.17
C GLY A 82 30.38 19.17 22.70
N ARG A 83 29.43 18.51 23.36
CA ARG A 83 28.67 19.18 24.42
C ARG A 83 29.14 18.56 25.71
N ASP A 84 29.95 19.32 26.43
CA ASP A 84 30.44 18.99 27.75
C ASP A 84 29.25 18.58 28.63
N GLU A 85 29.34 17.37 29.20
CA GLU A 85 28.51 16.93 30.32
C GLU A 85 28.86 17.85 31.50
N GLU A 86 28.19 18.99 31.59
CA GLU A 86 28.22 19.83 32.79
C GLU A 86 27.54 19.07 33.93
N PRO A 87 28.19 18.93 35.10
CA PRO A 87 27.63 18.15 36.20
C PRO A 87 26.31 18.75 36.66
N LEU A 88 25.27 17.91 36.74
CA LEU A 88 23.98 18.24 37.34
C LEU A 88 24.19 18.71 38.79
N ALA A 89 24.23 20.02 39.01
CA ALA A 89 24.06 20.62 40.32
C ALA A 89 22.54 20.69 40.60
N ASP A 90 22.13 19.91 41.59
CA ASP A 90 20.78 19.87 42.14
C ASP A 90 20.33 21.28 42.55
N THR A 91 19.30 21.81 41.92
CA THR A 91 18.48 22.88 42.52
C THR A 91 17.03 22.64 42.13
N GLN A 92 16.31 22.03 43.06
CA GLN A 92 14.87 21.91 43.06
C GLN A 92 14.22 23.29 43.02
N THR A 93 13.60 23.64 41.89
CA THR A 93 12.37 24.45 41.83
C THR A 93 11.63 24.10 40.53
N SER A 94 10.82 23.04 40.56
CA SER A 94 9.87 22.72 39.48
C SER A 94 8.58 23.49 39.73
N GLU A 95 8.39 24.61 39.04
CA GLU A 95 7.05 25.12 38.78
C GLU A 95 6.46 24.26 37.64
N GLU A 96 5.38 23.52 37.93
CA GLU A 96 4.62 22.79 36.91
C GLU A 96 3.94 23.81 35.99
N VAL A 97 4.52 24.05 34.82
CA VAL A 97 3.81 24.67 33.70
C VAL A 97 3.05 23.58 32.97
N GLU A 98 1.72 23.63 33.07
CA GLU A 98 0.80 22.74 32.38
C GLU A 98 0.93 22.98 30.86
N THR A 99 1.75 22.15 30.20
CA THR A 99 1.86 22.17 28.74
C THR A 99 0.83 21.19 28.18
N GLU A 100 -0.29 21.70 27.68
CA GLU A 100 -1.22 20.92 26.86
C GLU A 100 -0.58 20.63 25.48
N LEU A 101 0.42 19.76 25.46
CA LEU A 101 1.01 19.27 24.22
C LEU A 101 0.16 18.12 23.69
N PHE A 102 -0.81 18.44 22.84
CA PHE A 102 -1.63 17.44 22.16
C PHE A 102 -0.83 16.81 21.01
N ILE A 103 -0.12 15.71 21.28
CA ILE A 103 0.56 14.87 20.29
C ILE A 103 -0.45 13.92 19.63
N GLY A 104 -1.55 14.47 19.11
CA GLY A 104 -2.65 13.71 18.53
C GLY A 104 -3.22 14.39 17.29
N TRP A 105 -3.90 13.62 16.42
CA TRP A 105 -4.68 14.21 15.33
C TRP A 105 -5.89 14.97 15.89
N PRO A 106 -6.17 16.21 15.44
CA PRO A 106 -7.26 17.03 15.98
C PRO A 106 -8.61 16.29 15.96
N GLU A 107 -9.24 16.14 17.12
CA GLU A 107 -10.54 15.51 17.26
C GLU A 107 -11.60 16.33 16.51
N ARG A 108 -12.26 15.74 15.49
CA ARG A 108 -13.38 16.37 14.80
C ARG A 108 -14.57 16.42 15.76
N ARG A 109 -14.86 17.61 16.32
CA ARG A 109 -16.05 17.87 17.14
C ARG A 109 -17.34 17.66 16.32
N THR A 110 -17.88 16.45 16.30
CA THR A 110 -19.28 16.21 15.95
C THR A 110 -20.11 16.21 17.23
N GLN A 111 -20.82 17.31 17.48
CA GLN A 111 -21.83 17.35 18.55
C GLN A 111 -22.98 16.41 18.18
N CYS A 112 -23.00 15.22 18.78
CA CYS A 112 -24.19 14.38 18.78
C CYS A 112 -25.13 14.91 19.88
N LYS A 113 -26.15 15.69 19.50
CA LYS A 113 -27.30 15.93 20.38
C LYS A 113 -28.01 14.60 20.57
N ARG A 114 -27.85 14.00 21.76
CA ARG A 114 -28.71 12.90 22.20
C ARG A 114 -30.10 13.49 22.49
N ARG A 115 -31.12 12.75 22.05
CA ARG A 115 -32.55 13.03 22.20
C ARG A 115 -32.95 13.25 23.65
#